data_AF-A0A351H6T1-F1
#
_entry.id   AF-A0A351H6T1-F1
#
_cell.length_a   1.000
_cell.length_b   1.000
_cell.length_c   1.000
_cell.angle_alpha   90.00
_cell.angle_beta   90.00
_cell.angle_gamma   90.00
#
_symmetry.space_group_name_H-M   'P 1'
#
loop_
_entity.id
_entity.type
_entity.pdbx_description
1 polymer ?
#
loop_
_entity_poly.entity_id
_entity_poly.type
_entity_poly.pdbx_seq_one_letter_code
_entity_poly.pdbx_strand_id
1 'polypeptide(L)'
;MNKLFKIIRIITVAPIAALITVILLFCFKQGFFVNNVHFAAAVLTLTVLPLSAYPVSLIKPKNERRSFQRSLAIVFAVAGYIIGTAYSFLSKCSSGEKVLYLTYLLSGVVIAANSFIFKRKSSGHACGISGPVTLLVYYLSP
;
A
#
# COMPACT_ATOMS: atom_id res chain seq x y z
N MET A 1 11.75 8.43 24.66
CA MET A 1 11.44 8.35 23.21
C MET A 1 9.92 8.17 23.05
N ASN A 2 9.21 9.26 22.71
CA ASN A 2 7.78 9.43 23.02
C ASN A 2 6.87 8.44 22.27
N LYS A 3 5.86 7.88 22.97
CA LYS A 3 4.86 6.94 22.42
C LYS A 3 4.22 7.45 21.13
N LEU A 4 4.05 8.77 21.00
CA LEU A 4 3.53 9.46 19.82
C LEU A 4 4.29 9.11 18.53
N PHE A 5 5.64 9.16 18.55
CA PHE A 5 6.44 8.86 17.36
C PHE A 5 6.32 7.42 16.89
N LYS A 6 6.14 6.47 17.83
CA LYS A 6 5.90 5.07 17.51
C LYS A 6 4.55 4.88 16.83
N ILE A 7 3.51 5.54 17.34
CA ILE A 7 2.15 5.48 16.77
C ILE A 7 2.15 6.07 15.37
N ILE A 8 2.72 7.28 15.20
CA ILE A 8 2.86 7.90 13.88
C ILE A 8 3.59 6.95 12.94
N ARG A 9 4.73 6.38 13.35
CA ARG A 9 5.50 5.44 12.52
C ARG A 9 4.75 4.17 12.14
N ILE A 10 3.78 3.72 12.94
CA ILE A 10 2.93 2.54 12.66
C ILE A 10 1.79 2.90 11.71
N ILE A 11 1.08 4.00 11.96
CA ILE A 11 -0.04 4.43 11.10
C ILE A 11 0.47 4.85 9.72
N THR A 12 1.68 5.42 9.67
CA THR A 12 2.35 5.86 8.43
C THR A 12 2.99 4.71 7.64
N VAL A 13 2.86 3.46 8.09
CA VAL A 13 3.29 2.29 7.30
C VAL A 13 2.35 2.18 6.10
N ALA A 14 2.90 2.22 4.88
CA ALA A 14 2.12 2.30 3.63
C ALA A 14 0.94 1.29 3.52
N PRO A 15 1.07 0.01 3.93
CA PRO A 15 -0.05 -0.93 3.95
C PRO A 15 -1.21 -0.54 4.88
N ILE A 16 -0.91 0.08 6.04
CA ILE A 16 -1.94 0.52 6.98
C ILE A 16 -2.67 1.75 6.43
N ALA A 17 -1.93 2.69 5.83
CA ALA A 17 -2.55 3.82 5.13
C ALA A 17 -3.44 3.35 3.98
N ALA A 18 -3.02 2.32 3.23
CA ALA A 18 -3.82 1.69 2.19
C ALA A 18 -5.11 1.07 2.73
N LEU A 19 -5.02 0.32 3.82
CA LEU A 19 -6.18 -0.27 4.47
C LEU A 19 -7.20 0.79 4.88
N ILE A 20 -6.76 1.85 5.55
CA ILE A 20 -7.63 2.95 6.00
C ILE A 20 -8.33 3.60 4.80
N THR A 21 -7.58 3.85 3.72
CA THR A 21 -8.12 4.47 2.50
C THR A 21 -9.16 3.60 1.83
N VAL A 22 -8.89 2.31 1.69
CA VAL A 22 -9.81 1.34 1.10
C VAL A 22 -11.09 1.23 1.93
N ILE A 23 -10.99 1.20 3.27
CA ILE A 23 -12.14 1.19 4.17
C ILE A 23 -12.97 2.47 4.03
N LEU A 24 -12.32 3.64 4.05
CA LEU A 24 -13.03 4.92 3.93
C LEU A 24 -13.74 5.05 2.57
N LEU A 25 -13.09 4.68 1.47
CA LEU A 25 -13.70 4.71 0.15
C LEU A 25 -14.89 3.75 0.05
N PHE A 26 -14.80 2.57 0.66
CA PHE A 26 -15.92 1.62 0.71
C PHE A 26 -17.11 2.15 1.53
N CYS A 27 -16.86 2.78 2.69
CA CYS A 27 -17.94 3.30 3.55
C CYS A 27 -18.57 4.60 3.02
N PHE A 28 -17.78 5.52 2.50
CA PHE A 28 -18.23 6.89 2.22
C PHE A 28 -18.48 7.18 0.73
N LYS A 29 -17.97 6.35 -0.20
CA LYS A 29 -18.20 6.53 -1.63
C LYS A 29 -18.96 5.34 -2.21
N GLN A 30 -20.29 5.47 -2.29
CA GLN A 30 -21.15 4.45 -2.89
C GLN A 30 -20.71 4.16 -4.33
N GLY A 31 -20.60 2.87 -4.66
CA GLY A 31 -20.19 2.40 -5.99
C GLY A 31 -18.70 2.61 -6.31
N PHE A 32 -17.86 2.99 -5.34
CA PHE A 32 -16.41 3.05 -5.57
C PHE A 32 -15.87 1.67 -5.94
N PHE A 33 -16.21 0.65 -5.15
CA PHE A 33 -15.96 -0.75 -5.49
C PHE A 33 -17.18 -1.37 -6.18
N VAL A 34 -16.97 -2.03 -7.31
CA VAL A 34 -18.05 -2.67 -8.08
C VAL A 34 -18.75 -3.78 -7.30
N ASN A 35 -18.00 -4.54 -6.48
CA ASN A 35 -18.54 -5.58 -5.61
C ASN A 35 -17.60 -5.85 -4.41
N ASN A 36 -18.04 -6.72 -3.50
CA ASN A 36 -17.26 -7.11 -2.31
C ASN A 36 -15.96 -7.85 -2.66
N VAL A 37 -15.87 -8.49 -3.83
CA VAL A 37 -14.66 -9.16 -4.31
C VAL A 37 -13.59 -8.14 -4.68
N HIS A 38 -13.95 -7.03 -5.33
CA HIS A 38 -13.03 -5.93 -5.64
C HIS A 38 -12.47 -5.27 -4.37
N PHE A 39 -13.33 -5.07 -3.37
CA PHE A 39 -12.90 -4.60 -2.06
C PHE A 39 -11.92 -5.59 -1.40
N ALA A 40 -12.27 -6.88 -1.35
CA ALA A 40 -11.40 -7.91 -0.78
C ALA A 40 -10.06 -8.01 -1.54
N ALA A 41 -10.08 -7.93 -2.86
CA ALA A 41 -8.88 -7.92 -3.70
C ALA A 41 -7.99 -6.72 -3.38
N ALA A 42 -8.56 -5.53 -3.18
CA ALA A 42 -7.80 -4.33 -2.78
C ALA A 42 -7.16 -4.50 -1.40
N VAL A 43 -7.90 -5.02 -0.41
CA VAL A 43 -7.35 -5.30 0.93
C VAL A 43 -6.22 -6.34 0.84
N LEU A 44 -6.43 -7.43 0.10
CA LEU A 44 -5.45 -8.50 -0.02
C LEU A 44 -4.15 -8.02 -0.70
N THR A 45 -4.28 -7.38 -1.85
CA THR A 45 -3.13 -6.97 -2.67
C THR A 45 -2.42 -5.74 -2.12
N LEU A 46 -3.15 -4.74 -1.61
CA LEU A 46 -2.57 -3.48 -1.14
C LEU A 46 -2.11 -3.54 0.32
N THR A 47 -2.67 -4.45 1.13
CA THR A 47 -2.41 -4.51 2.59
C THR A 47 -1.83 -5.84 3.03
N VAL A 48 -2.58 -6.94 2.86
CA VAL A 48 -2.22 -8.25 3.45
C VAL A 48 -0.92 -8.78 2.88
N LEU A 49 -0.78 -8.71 1.55
CA LEU A 49 0.39 -9.22 0.85
C LEU A 49 1.68 -8.47 1.27
N PRO A 50 1.75 -7.13 1.29
CA PRO A 50 2.90 -6.42 1.88
C PRO A 50 3.14 -6.73 3.36
N LEU A 51 2.09 -6.88 4.18
CA LEU A 51 2.23 -7.19 5.61
C LEU A 51 2.77 -8.60 5.85
N SER A 52 2.50 -9.55 4.96
CA SER A 52 3.03 -10.92 5.03
C SER A 52 4.56 -10.98 4.99
N ALA A 53 5.25 -9.89 4.59
CA ALA A 53 6.69 -9.80 4.69
C ALA A 53 7.20 -9.85 6.14
N TYR A 54 6.40 -9.44 7.13
CA TYR A 54 6.76 -9.54 8.55
C TYR A 54 6.89 -10.99 9.03
N PRO A 55 5.88 -11.87 8.89
CA PRO A 55 6.02 -13.27 9.27
C PRO A 55 7.06 -14.00 8.44
N VAL A 56 7.14 -13.76 7.12
CA VAL A 56 8.15 -14.41 6.25
C VAL A 56 9.58 -14.00 6.65
N SER A 57 9.77 -12.79 7.19
CA SER A 57 11.08 -12.37 7.68
C SER A 57 11.60 -13.17 8.88
N LEU A 58 10.74 -13.91 9.59
CA LEU A 58 11.12 -14.73 10.74
C LEU A 58 12.05 -15.90 10.37
N ILE A 59 12.11 -16.27 9.09
CA ILE A 59 13.01 -17.32 8.58
C ILE A 59 14.48 -16.90 8.70
N LYS A 60 14.77 -15.59 8.73
CA LYS A 60 16.13 -15.06 8.81
C LYS A 60 16.56 -14.75 10.26
N PRO A 61 17.86 -14.90 10.60
CA PRO A 61 18.37 -14.60 11.93
C PRO A 61 18.17 -13.11 12.28
N LYS A 62 18.04 -12.80 13.57
CA LYS A 62 17.71 -11.45 14.09
C LYS A 62 18.58 -10.33 13.51
N ASN A 63 19.85 -10.62 13.23
CA ASN A 63 20.84 -9.66 12.74
C ASN A 63 20.54 -9.19 11.31
N GLU A 64 20.05 -10.08 10.45
CA GLU A 64 19.68 -9.78 9.06
C GLU A 64 18.19 -9.45 8.89
N ARG A 65 17.36 -9.88 9.85
CA ARG A 65 15.90 -9.86 9.77
C ARG A 65 15.34 -8.49 9.41
N ARG A 66 15.84 -7.40 10.01
CA ARG A 66 15.33 -6.06 9.74
C ARG A 66 15.56 -5.62 8.29
N SER A 67 16.74 -5.91 7.73
CA SER A 67 17.09 -5.56 6.35
C SER A 67 16.27 -6.40 5.37
N PHE A 68 16.21 -7.71 5.62
CA PHE A 68 15.44 -8.65 4.81
C PHE A 68 13.95 -8.31 4.81
N GLN A 69 13.37 -8.05 5.99
CA GLN A 69 11.97 -7.66 6.15
C GLN A 69 11.62 -6.41 5.34
N ARG A 70 12.49 -5.40 5.34
CA ARG A 70 12.28 -4.16 4.57
C ARG A 70 12.28 -4.44 3.07
N SER A 71 13.28 -5.17 2.58
CA SER A 71 13.39 -5.51 1.16
C SER A 71 12.18 -6.34 0.71
N LEU A 72 11.82 -7.35 1.51
CA LEU A 72 10.71 -8.24 1.22
C LEU A 72 9.37 -7.48 1.22
N ALA A 73 9.14 -6.55 2.16
CA ALA A 73 7.94 -5.73 2.20
C ALA A 73 7.77 -4.87 0.93
N ILE A 74 8.88 -4.33 0.40
CA ILE A 74 8.84 -3.56 -0.85
C ILE A 74 8.53 -4.47 -2.04
N VAL A 75 9.18 -5.63 -2.14
CA VAL A 75 8.95 -6.59 -3.22
C VAL A 75 7.50 -7.08 -3.20
N PHE A 76 6.98 -7.46 -2.04
CA PHE A 76 5.60 -7.88 -1.87
C PHE A 76 4.63 -6.74 -2.19
N ALA A 77 4.89 -5.51 -1.72
CA ALA A 77 4.06 -4.37 -2.10
C ALA A 77 3.98 -4.17 -3.61
N VAL A 78 5.13 -4.12 -4.31
CA VAL A 78 5.17 -3.93 -5.77
C VAL A 78 4.48 -5.09 -6.50
N ALA A 79 4.73 -6.33 -6.09
CA ALA A 79 4.07 -7.49 -6.68
C ALA A 79 2.55 -7.43 -6.50
N GLY A 80 2.08 -7.10 -5.28
CA GLY A 80 0.66 -6.90 -4.99
C GLY A 80 0.06 -5.77 -5.83
N TYR A 81 0.76 -4.65 -5.99
CA TYR A 81 0.29 -3.52 -6.78
C TYR A 81 0.20 -3.84 -8.27
N ILE A 82 1.16 -4.59 -8.82
CA ILE A 82 1.11 -5.07 -10.21
C ILE A 82 -0.08 -6.00 -10.40
N ILE A 83 -0.26 -6.99 -9.51
CA ILE A 83 -1.37 -7.95 -9.56
C ILE A 83 -2.72 -7.23 -9.45
N GLY A 84 -2.86 -6.31 -8.48
CA GLY A 84 -4.08 -5.53 -8.29
C GLY A 84 -4.40 -4.61 -9.46
N THR A 85 -3.38 -3.98 -10.04
CA THR A 85 -3.54 -3.16 -11.26
C THR A 85 -3.97 -4.03 -12.44
N ALA A 86 -3.28 -5.13 -12.70
CA ALA A 86 -3.66 -6.06 -13.76
C ALA A 86 -5.11 -6.57 -13.58
N TYR A 87 -5.48 -6.95 -12.36
CA TYR A 87 -6.85 -7.35 -12.02
C TYR A 87 -7.87 -6.24 -12.31
N SER A 88 -7.53 -4.98 -12.00
CA SER A 88 -8.39 -3.83 -12.25
C SER A 88 -8.57 -3.47 -13.73
N PHE A 89 -7.56 -3.75 -14.57
CA PHE A 89 -7.67 -3.56 -16.02
C PHE A 89 -8.39 -4.72 -16.72
N LEU A 90 -8.18 -5.96 -16.24
CA LEU A 90 -8.83 -7.15 -16.80
C LEU A 90 -10.31 -7.27 -16.38
N SER A 91 -10.66 -6.72 -15.22
CA SER A 91 -12.03 -6.69 -14.72
C SER A 91 -12.76 -5.41 -15.14
N LYS A 92 -14.09 -5.43 -15.19
CA LYS A 92 -14.93 -4.24 -15.40
C LYS A 92 -15.00 -3.37 -14.13
N CYS A 93 -13.85 -2.95 -13.59
CA CYS A 93 -13.73 -2.08 -12.43
C CYS A 93 -14.18 -0.65 -12.71
N SER A 94 -14.57 0.06 -11.65
CA SER A 94 -14.84 1.50 -11.71
C SER A 94 -13.56 2.28 -12.06
N SER A 95 -13.72 3.48 -12.62
CA SER A 95 -12.58 4.37 -12.87
C SER A 95 -11.83 4.74 -11.59
N GLY A 96 -12.53 4.83 -10.45
CA GLY A 96 -11.94 5.12 -9.15
C GLY A 96 -11.01 4.01 -8.65
N GLU A 97 -11.42 2.75 -8.81
CA GLU A 97 -10.57 1.60 -8.48
C GLU A 97 -9.28 1.59 -9.30
N LYS A 98 -9.37 1.88 -10.59
CA LYS A 98 -8.18 1.94 -11.47
C LYS A 98 -7.21 3.03 -11.00
N VAL A 99 -7.72 4.21 -10.66
CA VAL A 99 -6.91 5.32 -10.14
C VAL A 99 -6.26 4.94 -8.81
N LEU A 100 -6.98 4.25 -7.93
CA LEU A 100 -6.44 3.75 -6.66
C LEU A 100 -5.24 2.83 -6.91
N TYR A 101 -5.40 1.78 -7.72
CA TYR A 101 -4.33 0.83 -8.01
C TYR A 101 -3.13 1.47 -8.71
N LEU A 102 -3.37 2.34 -9.70
CA LEU A 102 -2.30 3.07 -10.38
C LEU A 102 -1.52 3.98 -9.44
N THR A 103 -2.20 4.69 -8.53
CA THR A 103 -1.55 5.56 -7.54
C THR A 103 -0.62 4.75 -6.63
N TYR A 104 -1.07 3.59 -6.17
CA TYR A 104 -0.23 2.68 -5.38
C TYR A 104 0.91 2.08 -6.19
N LEU A 105 0.66 1.66 -7.43
CA LEU A 105 1.69 1.12 -8.32
C LEU A 105 2.80 2.14 -8.57
N LEU A 106 2.45 3.37 -8.96
CA LEU A 106 3.42 4.45 -9.18
C LEU A 106 4.21 4.74 -7.90
N SER A 107 3.53 4.84 -6.76
CA SER A 107 4.18 5.04 -5.45
C SER A 107 5.15 3.90 -5.11
N GLY A 108 4.73 2.65 -5.35
CA GLY A 108 5.54 1.45 -5.11
C GLY A 108 6.77 1.40 -6.01
N VAL A 109 6.63 1.72 -7.29
CA VAL A 109 7.73 1.77 -8.26
C VAL A 109 8.75 2.83 -7.86
N VAL A 110 8.32 4.03 -7.46
CA VAL A 110 9.23 5.09 -6.97
C VAL A 110 9.97 4.64 -5.72
N ILE A 111 9.29 4.01 -4.76
CA ILE A 111 9.90 3.49 -3.53
C ILE A 111 10.90 2.37 -3.84
N ALA A 112 10.56 1.47 -4.75
CA ALA A 112 11.42 0.37 -5.18
C ALA A 112 12.67 0.89 -5.92
N ALA A 113 12.48 1.77 -6.90
CA ALA A 113 13.57 2.43 -7.62
C ALA A 113 14.53 3.13 -6.65
N ASN A 114 14.00 3.93 -5.71
CA ASN A 114 14.86 4.62 -4.77
C ASN A 114 15.57 3.67 -3.78
N SER A 115 14.95 2.54 -3.43
CA SER A 115 15.51 1.58 -2.48
C SER A 115 16.55 0.64 -3.12
N PHE A 116 16.32 0.17 -4.34
CA PHE A 116 17.18 -0.80 -5.03
C PHE A 116 18.20 -0.14 -5.96
N ILE A 117 17.83 0.91 -6.69
CA ILE A 117 18.72 1.57 -7.67
C ILE A 117 19.62 2.58 -6.96
N PHE A 118 19.01 3.51 -6.22
CA PHE A 118 19.75 4.61 -5.58
C PHE A 118 20.33 4.24 -4.20
N LYS A 119 19.98 3.05 -3.66
CA LYS A 119 20.32 2.58 -2.30
C LYS A 119 20.05 3.63 -1.21
N ARG A 120 19.22 4.64 -1.49
CA ARG A 120 18.92 5.74 -0.57
C ARG A 120 17.72 5.34 0.28
N LYS A 121 17.81 5.64 1.58
CA LYS A 121 16.70 5.46 2.52
C LYS A 121 15.67 6.59 2.29
N SER A 122 14.93 6.56 1.19
CA SER A 122 13.80 7.48 0.99
C SER A 122 12.73 7.21 2.06
N SER A 123 12.09 8.30 2.51
CA SER A 123 10.94 8.29 3.39
C SER A 123 9.73 7.72 2.64
N GLY A 124 9.66 6.39 2.51
CA GLY A 124 8.50 5.69 1.95
C GLY A 124 7.19 6.03 2.68
N HIS A 125 7.27 6.67 3.84
CA HIS A 125 6.12 7.18 4.61
C HIS A 125 5.46 8.39 3.92
N ALA A 126 6.20 9.29 3.27
CA ALA A 126 5.60 10.44 2.60
C ALA A 126 4.89 10.02 1.29
N CYS A 127 5.56 9.19 0.48
CA CYS A 127 4.99 8.65 -0.76
C CYS A 127 3.81 7.70 -0.48
N GLY A 128 3.90 6.87 0.56
CA GLY A 128 2.83 5.95 0.96
C GLY A 128 1.57 6.61 1.55
N ILE A 129 1.61 7.90 1.90
CA ILE A 129 0.47 8.62 2.50
C ILE A 129 -0.10 9.68 1.56
N SER A 130 0.76 10.41 0.83
CA SER A 130 0.32 11.47 -0.08
C SER A 130 -0.66 10.97 -1.14
N GLY A 131 -0.41 9.79 -1.73
CA GLY A 131 -1.33 9.15 -2.67
C GLY A 131 -2.73 8.90 -2.07
N PRO A 132 -2.85 8.07 -1.02
CA PRO A 132 -4.14 7.83 -0.38
C PRO A 132 -4.86 9.08 0.13
N VAL A 133 -4.13 10.03 0.75
CA VAL A 133 -4.75 11.28 1.22
C VAL A 133 -5.29 12.10 0.05
N THR A 134 -4.55 12.19 -1.06
CA THR A 134 -5.01 12.90 -2.26
C THR A 134 -6.27 12.24 -2.84
N LEU A 135 -6.31 10.90 -2.89
CA LEU A 135 -7.49 10.14 -3.32
C LEU A 135 -8.70 10.42 -2.43
N LEU A 136 -8.51 10.42 -1.10
CA LEU A 136 -9.58 10.70 -0.16
C LEU A 136 -10.11 12.13 -0.35
N VAL A 137 -9.23 13.12 -0.42
CA VAL A 137 -9.63 14.51 -0.67
C VAL A 137 -10.37 14.63 -2.01
N TYR A 138 -9.87 14.03 -3.08
CA TYR A 138 -10.49 14.14 -4.40
C TYR A 138 -11.89 13.51 -4.47
N TYR A 139 -12.11 12.36 -3.81
CA TYR A 139 -13.39 11.64 -3.91
C TYR A 139 -14.39 11.95 -2.81
N LEU A 140 -13.94 12.46 -1.65
CA LEU A 140 -14.74 12.73 -0.46
C LEU A 140 -14.89 14.22 -0.13
N SER A 141 -14.11 15.12 -0.75
CA SER A 141 -14.35 16.55 -0.62
C SER A 141 -15.75 16.90 -1.14
N PRO A 142 -16.48 17.81 -0.47
CA PRO A 142 -17.75 18.34 -0.95
C PRO A 142 -17.61 19.09 -2.28
#